data_AF-A0A928FUR3-F1
#
_entry.id   AF-A0A928FUR3-F1
#
_cell.length_a   1.000
_cell.length_b   1.000
_cell.length_c   1.000
_cell.angle_alpha   90.00
_cell.angle_beta   90.00
_cell.angle_gamma   90.00
#
_symmetry.space_group_name_H-M   'P 1'
#
loop_
_entity.id
_entity.type
_entity.pdbx_description
1 polymer ?
#
loop_
_entity_poly.entity_id
_entity_poly.type
_entity_poly.pdbx_seq_one_letter_code
_entity_poly.pdbx_strand_id
1 'polypeptide(L)'
;MKTCPQCGVEMEDSRTTCPVCGADYLQAAIAGISGSARNTSSGNADITTAASNSDEYDASLLLSGLEEGLRVLDTAALPTLAETLAQKPIKAQIYGSISLFGLIAGFAAGAPFFYILAVLAAIPCITALIAHMRHCESLGNGEKMIHAATRIFTEDASSMRSRFANNPTVIEQLDAMQQRIDQAFAIQAEKHASNAKKIRIIALVLLILACIGAGALAIRNHAARKAEAEYAAQPEWIKLRDSYLTTATNDVHSGNNERLAVVQAMLNANETTFAEEFFFAHCQGKVGDIDCALLIANNYRKQQDYNALNAFADKVKLRYDSDTRKIQTLKR
;
A
#
# COMPACT_ATOMS: atom_id res chain seq x y z
N MET A 1 7.98 14.84 31.32
CA MET A 1 6.84 15.15 32.21
C MET A 1 6.56 16.62 32.07
N LYS A 2 5.30 17.00 31.90
CA LYS A 2 4.86 18.39 31.70
C LYS A 2 3.85 18.79 32.76
N THR A 3 3.93 20.00 33.28
CA THR A 3 3.00 20.52 34.29
C THR A 3 1.74 21.10 33.64
N CYS A 4 0.57 20.84 34.22
CA CYS A 4 -0.68 21.38 33.73
C CYS A 4 -0.70 22.91 33.90
N PRO A 5 -0.89 23.70 32.83
CA PRO A 5 -0.90 25.17 32.93
C PRO A 5 -2.11 25.72 33.67
N GLN A 6 -3.18 24.92 33.83
CA GLN A 6 -4.40 25.32 34.54
C GLN A 6 -4.33 25.07 36.06
N CYS A 7 -3.67 23.98 36.50
CA CYS A 7 -3.72 23.53 37.89
C CYS A 7 -2.37 23.11 38.49
N GLY A 8 -1.26 23.20 37.74
CA GLY A 8 0.09 22.95 38.23
C GLY A 8 0.47 21.48 38.45
N VAL A 9 -0.42 20.52 38.17
CA VAL A 9 -0.16 19.09 38.39
C VAL A 9 0.79 18.52 37.32
N GLU A 10 1.77 17.70 37.71
CA GLU A 10 2.65 16.99 36.77
C GLU A 10 1.89 15.93 35.96
N MET A 11 2.17 15.89 34.65
CA MET A 11 1.50 15.04 33.68
C MET A 11 2.50 14.32 32.78
N GLU A 12 2.14 13.13 32.34
CA GLU A 12 2.87 12.40 31.30
C GLU A 12 2.88 13.19 29.98
N ASP A 13 4.01 13.24 29.27
CA ASP A 13 4.14 14.05 28.05
C ASP A 13 3.17 13.62 26.94
N SER A 14 2.79 12.34 26.93
CA SER A 14 1.86 11.73 25.98
C SER A 14 0.39 12.13 26.18
N ARG A 15 0.00 12.69 27.34
CA ARG A 15 -1.40 13.03 27.63
C ARG A 15 -1.74 14.43 27.13
N THR A 16 -2.79 14.57 26.33
CA THR A 16 -3.29 15.87 25.86
C THR A 16 -4.28 16.51 26.82
N THR A 17 -4.91 15.74 27.71
CA THR A 17 -5.87 16.24 28.71
C THR A 17 -5.39 15.99 30.13
N CYS A 18 -5.59 16.98 30.99
CA CYS A 18 -5.25 16.85 32.41
C CYS A 18 -6.23 15.90 33.11
N PRO A 19 -5.76 14.86 33.82
CA PRO A 19 -6.63 13.93 34.52
C PRO A 19 -7.32 14.55 35.76
N VAL A 20 -6.81 15.67 36.26
CA VAL A 20 -7.34 16.32 37.48
C VAL A 20 -8.36 17.39 37.14
N CYS A 21 -8.04 18.32 36.23
CA CYS A 21 -8.93 19.43 35.89
C CYS A 21 -9.69 19.26 34.57
N GLY A 22 -9.48 18.16 33.84
CA GLY A 22 -10.14 17.87 32.56
C GLY A 22 -9.77 18.82 31.42
N ALA A 23 -8.88 19.78 31.65
CA ALA A 23 -8.51 20.77 30.63
C ALA A 23 -7.64 20.13 29.55
N ASP A 24 -7.95 20.45 28.28
CA ASP A 24 -7.04 20.18 27.18
C ASP A 24 -5.80 21.05 27.36
N TYR A 25 -4.65 20.41 27.51
CA TYR A 25 -3.36 21.04 27.74
C TYR A 25 -3.07 22.10 26.68
N LEU A 26 -3.42 21.83 25.42
CA LEU A 26 -3.15 22.77 24.33
C LEU A 26 -4.01 24.03 24.47
N GLN A 27 -5.28 23.85 24.82
CA GLN A 27 -6.21 24.96 25.00
C GLN A 27 -5.91 25.75 26.28
N ALA A 28 -5.52 25.07 27.36
CA ALA A 28 -5.13 25.69 28.62
C ALA A 28 -3.77 26.42 28.52
N ALA A 29 -2.81 25.90 27.75
CA ALA A 29 -1.55 26.59 27.49
C ALA A 29 -1.78 27.86 26.65
N ILE A 30 -2.58 27.78 25.59
CA ILE A 30 -2.97 28.96 24.78
C ILE A 30 -3.75 29.97 25.62
N ALA A 31 -4.68 29.49 26.46
CA ALA A 31 -5.44 30.33 27.37
C ALA A 31 -4.56 30.99 28.43
N GLY A 32 -3.56 30.29 28.98
CA GLY A 32 -2.58 30.81 29.93
C GLY A 32 -1.73 31.92 29.33
N ILE A 33 -1.27 31.76 28.08
CA ILE A 33 -0.55 32.81 27.34
C ILE A 33 -1.44 34.05 27.17
N SER A 34 -2.72 33.87 26.82
CA SER A 34 -3.68 34.99 26.68
C SER A 34 -4.14 35.60 28.02
N GLY A 35 -4.10 34.83 29.10
CA GLY A 35 -4.56 35.20 30.44
C GLY A 35 -3.51 35.96 31.24
N SER A 36 -2.24 35.57 31.11
CA SER A 36 -1.11 36.32 31.68
C SER A 36 -1.01 37.73 31.07
N ALA A 37 -1.32 37.86 29.77
CA ALA A 37 -1.39 39.15 29.08
C ALA A 37 -2.63 40.01 29.46
N ARG A 38 -3.76 39.40 29.85
CA ARG A 38 -4.98 40.13 30.26
C ARG A 38 -4.97 40.60 31.71
N ASN A 39 -4.37 39.85 32.62
CA ASN A 39 -4.33 40.21 34.05
C ASN A 39 -3.50 41.46 34.35
N THR A 40 -2.64 41.90 33.42
CA THR A 40 -1.92 43.17 33.49
C THR A 40 -2.70 44.35 32.89
N SER A 41 -3.70 44.12 32.03
CA SER A 41 -4.58 45.18 31.51
C SER A 41 -5.79 45.52 32.41
N SER A 42 -6.07 44.70 33.43
CA SER A 42 -7.22 44.85 34.34
C SER A 42 -6.88 45.54 35.67
N GLY A 43 -5.67 46.08 35.81
CA GLY A 43 -5.31 46.97 36.91
C GLY A 43 -5.86 48.38 36.69
N ASN A 44 -7.18 48.55 36.74
CA ASN A 44 -7.77 49.85 37.04
C ASN A 44 -7.48 50.15 38.53
N ALA A 45 -6.24 50.51 38.85
CA ALA A 45 -5.94 51.28 40.04
C ALA A 45 -5.88 52.74 39.60
N ASP A 46 -6.75 53.57 40.18
CA ASP A 46 -6.64 55.02 40.13
C ASP A 46 -5.20 55.43 40.47
N ILE A 47 -4.43 55.84 39.47
CA ILE A 47 -3.10 56.45 39.66
C ILE A 47 -3.21 57.89 39.15
N THR A 48 -3.87 58.72 39.95
CA THR A 48 -3.42 60.11 40.04
C THR A 48 -2.37 60.14 41.16
N THR A 49 -1.15 60.53 40.81
CA THR A 49 0.02 60.81 41.69
C THR A 49 0.96 59.64 42.04
N ALA A 50 1.91 59.35 41.14
CA ALA A 50 3.29 58.91 41.49
C ALA A 50 4.18 58.90 40.24
N ALA A 51 4.48 60.08 39.70
CA ALA A 51 5.39 60.21 38.55
C ALA A 51 6.85 59.93 38.95
N SER A 52 7.56 59.25 38.05
CA SER A 52 9.02 59.09 37.88
C SER A 52 9.72 57.78 38.29
N ASN A 53 9.07 56.85 39.02
CA ASN A 53 9.65 55.50 39.28
C ASN A 53 8.69 54.33 38.98
N SER A 54 7.43 54.61 38.63
CA SER A 54 6.41 53.59 38.33
C SER A 54 6.53 53.02 36.92
N ASP A 55 6.98 53.82 35.96
CA ASP A 55 6.98 53.42 34.53
C ASP A 55 8.01 52.31 34.23
N GLU A 56 9.13 52.30 34.97
CA GLU A 56 10.15 51.26 34.85
C GLU A 56 9.71 49.96 35.55
N TYR A 57 8.99 50.08 36.67
CA TYR A 57 8.37 48.94 37.37
C TYR A 57 7.28 48.28 36.52
N ASP A 58 6.38 49.05 35.91
CA ASP A 58 5.32 48.51 35.04
C ASP A 58 5.89 47.89 33.75
N ALA A 59 6.93 48.48 33.15
CA ALA A 59 7.60 47.89 31.99
C ALA A 59 8.26 46.55 32.34
N SER A 60 8.98 46.47 33.46
CA SER A 60 9.63 45.25 33.93
C SER A 60 8.64 44.12 34.24
N LEU A 61 7.46 44.46 34.77
CA LEU A 61 6.42 43.50 35.10
C LEU A 61 5.77 42.92 33.83
N LEU A 62 5.50 43.77 32.84
CA LEU A 62 5.00 43.37 31.52
C LEU A 62 6.01 42.51 30.75
N LEU A 63 7.30 42.88 30.79
CA LEU A 63 8.39 42.09 30.21
C LEU A 63 8.51 40.71 30.87
N SER A 64 8.42 40.62 32.19
CA SER A 64 8.49 39.34 32.92
C SER A 64 7.30 38.43 32.60
N GLY A 65 6.10 38.99 32.44
CA GLY A 65 4.91 38.23 32.06
C GLY A 65 5.00 37.68 30.63
N LEU A 66 5.60 38.46 29.73
CA LEU A 66 5.89 38.03 28.36
C LEU A 66 6.95 36.91 28.34
N GLU A 67 8.02 37.07 29.12
CA GLU A 67 9.09 36.08 29.26
C GLU A 67 8.59 34.75 29.84
N GLU A 68 7.72 34.79 30.84
CA GLU A 68 7.09 33.60 31.43
C GLU A 68 6.10 32.94 30.44
N GLY A 69 5.40 33.72 29.61
CA GLY A 69 4.61 33.19 28.51
C GLY A 69 5.46 32.52 27.42
N LEU A 70 6.66 33.03 27.18
CA LEU A 70 7.64 32.50 26.22
C LEU A 70 8.36 31.24 26.72
N ARG A 71 8.48 31.02 28.04
CA ARG A 71 9.01 29.78 28.61
C ARG A 71 8.26 28.52 28.18
N VAL A 72 7.00 28.65 27.78
CA VAL A 72 6.22 27.54 27.21
C VAL A 72 6.85 27.06 25.89
N LEU A 73 7.53 27.92 25.12
CA LEU A 73 8.24 27.51 23.91
C LEU A 73 9.46 26.63 24.20
N ASP A 74 10.14 26.81 25.33
CA ASP A 74 11.28 25.96 25.70
C ASP A 74 10.85 24.51 25.99
N THR A 75 9.58 24.33 26.36
CA THR A 75 8.95 23.01 26.55
C THR A 75 8.25 22.48 25.29
N ALA A 76 8.25 23.23 24.19
CA ALA A 76 7.57 22.83 22.97
C ALA A 76 8.21 21.55 22.40
N ALA A 77 7.41 20.48 22.39
CA ALA A 77 7.86 19.18 21.93
C ALA A 77 8.31 19.25 20.46
N LEU A 78 9.46 18.64 20.19
CA LEU A 78 10.02 18.54 18.85
C LEU A 78 9.13 17.66 17.96
N PRO A 79 8.95 18.03 16.68
CA PRO A 79 8.01 17.33 15.80
C PRO A 79 8.41 15.88 15.62
N THR A 80 7.47 14.99 15.91
CA THR A 80 7.66 13.53 15.79
C THR A 80 7.56 13.08 14.34
N LEU A 81 8.14 11.92 14.02
CA LEU A 81 8.10 11.36 12.67
C LEU A 81 6.65 11.10 12.19
N ALA A 82 5.76 10.77 13.13
CA ALA A 82 4.33 10.59 12.91
C ALA A 82 3.62 11.90 12.53
N GLU A 83 4.00 13.03 13.13
CA GLU A 83 3.45 14.35 12.81
C GLU A 83 3.95 14.85 11.46
N THR A 84 5.20 14.57 11.08
CA THR A 84 5.69 14.84 9.71
C THR A 84 5.00 13.97 8.67
N LEU A 85 4.69 12.71 8.98
CA LEU A 85 3.83 11.87 8.13
C LEU A 85 2.39 12.36 8.11
N ALA A 86 1.95 13.08 9.15
CA ALA A 86 0.60 13.62 9.24
C ALA A 86 0.39 14.84 8.34
N GLN A 87 1.47 15.54 7.96
CA GLN A 87 1.45 16.69 7.08
C GLN A 87 0.82 16.33 5.73
N LYS A 88 -0.20 17.12 5.37
CA LYS A 88 -1.03 16.95 4.17
C LYS A 88 -0.25 16.84 2.85
N PRO A 89 0.82 17.63 2.58
CA PRO A 89 1.55 17.52 1.32
C PRO A 89 2.32 16.20 1.19
N ILE A 90 2.91 15.71 2.28
CA ILE A 90 3.67 14.44 2.29
C ILE A 90 2.70 13.25 2.14
N LYS A 91 1.53 13.30 2.80
CA LYS A 91 0.47 12.30 2.62
C LYS A 91 0.02 12.20 1.17
N ALA A 92 -0.33 13.33 0.55
CA ALA A 92 -0.80 13.35 -0.84
C ALA A 92 0.23 12.73 -1.79
N GLN A 93 1.51 13.06 -1.61
CA GLN A 93 2.59 12.53 -2.45
C GLN A 93 2.75 11.01 -2.29
N ILE A 94 2.79 10.50 -1.05
CA ILE A 94 2.97 9.07 -0.77
C ILE A 94 1.75 8.27 -1.25
N TYR A 95 0.54 8.64 -0.83
CA TYR A 95 -0.67 7.92 -1.22
C TYR A 95 -0.95 8.02 -2.72
N GLY A 96 -0.63 9.15 -3.36
CA GLY A 96 -0.69 9.30 -4.81
C GLY A 96 0.26 8.34 -5.52
N SER A 97 1.51 8.23 -5.06
CA SER A 97 2.48 7.28 -5.64
C SER A 97 2.06 5.82 -5.46
N ILE A 98 1.48 5.46 -4.31
CA ILE A 98 0.96 4.11 -4.05
C ILE A 98 -0.25 3.82 -4.94
N SER A 99 -1.15 4.78 -5.12
CA SER A 99 -2.33 4.63 -5.98
C SER A 99 -1.92 4.43 -7.44
N LEU A 100 -1.00 5.27 -7.94
CA LEU A 100 -0.46 5.13 -9.29
C LEU A 100 0.26 3.78 -9.48
N PHE A 101 1.07 3.37 -8.51
CA PHE A 101 1.73 2.07 -8.53
C PHE A 101 0.72 0.92 -8.57
N GLY A 102 -0.32 0.96 -7.74
CA GLY A 102 -1.36 -0.06 -7.71
C GLY A 102 -2.10 -0.18 -9.05
N LEU A 103 -2.35 0.94 -9.75
CA LEU A 103 -2.94 0.91 -11.09
C LEU A 103 -2.01 0.25 -12.12
N ILE A 104 -0.73 0.62 -12.14
CA ILE A 104 0.25 0.06 -13.08
C ILE A 104 0.48 -1.43 -12.81
N ALA A 105 0.64 -1.80 -11.54
CA ALA A 105 0.82 -3.17 -11.11
C ALA A 105 -0.42 -4.02 -11.38
N GLY A 106 -1.62 -3.48 -11.16
CA GLY A 106 -2.89 -4.15 -11.48
C GLY A 106 -3.03 -4.41 -12.98
N PHE A 107 -2.63 -3.47 -13.81
CA PHE A 107 -2.64 -3.64 -15.27
C PHE A 107 -1.63 -4.70 -15.72
N ALA A 108 -0.39 -4.61 -15.27
CA ALA A 108 0.68 -5.51 -15.68
C ALA A 108 0.51 -6.95 -15.16
N ALA A 109 0.12 -7.10 -13.89
CA ALA A 109 -0.06 -8.42 -13.28
C ALA A 109 -1.44 -9.02 -13.56
N GLY A 110 -2.43 -8.22 -13.98
CA GLY A 110 -3.80 -8.67 -14.18
C GLY A 110 -4.49 -9.16 -12.89
N ALA A 111 -3.99 -8.76 -11.71
CA ALA A 111 -4.50 -9.20 -10.43
C ALA A 111 -5.41 -8.11 -9.80
N PRO A 112 -6.67 -8.45 -9.44
CA PRO A 112 -7.66 -7.48 -8.96
C PRO A 112 -7.26 -6.82 -7.62
N PHE A 113 -6.46 -7.51 -6.81
CA PHE A 113 -5.99 -7.02 -5.51
C PHE A 113 -5.25 -5.67 -5.60
N PHE A 114 -4.44 -5.45 -6.64
CA PHE A 114 -3.69 -4.19 -6.81
C PHE A 114 -4.60 -3.00 -7.10
N TYR A 115 -5.72 -3.21 -7.79
CA TYR A 115 -6.72 -2.15 -8.02
C TYR A 115 -7.44 -1.77 -6.73
N ILE A 116 -7.76 -2.74 -5.87
CA ILE A 116 -8.35 -2.46 -4.55
C ILE A 116 -7.39 -1.60 -3.73
N LEU A 117 -6.11 -1.95 -3.73
CA LEU A 117 -5.08 -1.19 -3.03
C LEU A 117 -4.91 0.23 -3.62
N ALA A 118 -5.01 0.37 -4.94
CA ALA A 118 -4.98 1.65 -5.62
C ALA A 118 -6.15 2.56 -5.23
N VAL A 119 -7.37 2.01 -5.15
CA VAL A 119 -8.58 2.74 -4.74
C VAL A 119 -8.49 3.13 -3.27
N LEU A 120 -8.07 2.22 -2.39
CA LEU A 120 -7.90 2.51 -0.97
C LEU A 120 -6.85 3.61 -0.72
N ALA A 121 -5.79 3.68 -1.52
CA ALA A 121 -4.80 4.75 -1.47
C ALA A 121 -5.28 6.06 -2.14
N ALA A 122 -6.18 5.99 -3.13
CA ALA A 122 -6.72 7.18 -3.78
C ALA A 122 -7.59 8.03 -2.83
N ILE A 123 -8.37 7.39 -1.95
CA ILE A 123 -9.25 8.07 -0.99
C ILE A 123 -8.48 9.08 -0.08
N PRO A 124 -7.42 8.69 0.64
CA PRO A 124 -6.62 9.62 1.44
C PRO A 124 -5.86 10.66 0.59
N CYS A 125 -5.49 10.31 -0.65
CA CYS A 125 -4.85 11.26 -1.56
C CYS A 125 -5.81 12.39 -1.99
N ILE A 126 -7.03 12.03 -2.40
CA ILE A 126 -8.06 12.99 -2.83
C ILE A 126 -8.48 13.88 -1.66
N THR A 127 -8.66 13.33 -0.46
CA THR A 127 -8.99 14.13 0.73
C THR A 127 -7.87 15.11 1.10
N ALA A 128 -6.60 14.71 0.97
CA ALA A 128 -5.45 15.60 1.18
C ALA A 128 -5.36 16.71 0.13
N LEU A 129 -5.61 16.40 -1.15
CA LEU A 129 -5.65 17.39 -2.25
C LEU A 129 -6.77 18.42 -2.06
N ILE A 130 -7.97 17.96 -1.69
CA ILE A 130 -9.10 18.86 -1.40
C ILE A 130 -8.77 19.78 -0.22
N ALA A 131 -8.11 19.28 0.82
CA ALA A 131 -7.69 20.09 1.95
C ALA A 131 -6.62 21.12 1.58
N HIS A 132 -5.69 20.77 0.70
CA HIS A 132 -4.67 21.69 0.17
C HIS A 132 -5.30 22.82 -0.66
N MET A 133 -6.27 22.49 -1.52
CA MET A 133 -7.02 23.50 -2.29
C MET A 133 -7.75 24.49 -1.37
N ARG A 134 -8.24 24.03 -0.23
CA ARG A 134 -9.00 24.84 0.74
C ARG A 134 -8.15 25.67 1.71
N HIS A 135 -6.81 25.66 1.58
CA HIS A 135 -5.87 26.35 2.50
C HIS A 135 -6.04 25.96 3.98
N CYS A 136 -6.71 24.84 4.27
CA CYS A 136 -6.82 24.30 5.62
C CYS A 136 -5.56 23.49 5.91
N GLU A 137 -4.41 24.12 6.06
CA GLU A 137 -3.21 23.43 6.51
C GLU A 137 -3.39 23.05 7.98
N SER A 138 -3.41 21.76 8.28
CA SER A 138 -3.45 21.31 9.68
C SER A 138 -2.03 21.42 10.22
N LEU A 139 -1.72 22.57 10.82
CA LEU A 139 -0.49 22.79 11.57
C LEU A 139 -0.35 21.69 12.65
N GLY A 140 0.86 21.17 12.83
CA GLY A 140 1.16 20.21 13.91
C GLY A 140 0.84 20.80 15.29
N ASN A 141 0.67 19.98 16.32
CA ASN A 141 0.31 20.50 17.66
C ASN A 141 1.36 21.48 18.20
N GLY A 142 2.66 21.21 17.98
CA GLY A 142 3.74 22.16 18.32
C GLY A 142 3.75 23.41 17.43
N GLU A 143 3.43 23.26 16.15
CA GLU A 143 3.37 24.37 15.17
C GLU A 143 2.20 25.33 15.46
N LYS A 144 1.06 24.80 15.93
CA LYS A 144 -0.07 25.59 16.41
C LYS A 144 0.28 26.41 17.65
N MET A 145 1.04 25.84 18.58
CA MET A 145 1.47 26.55 19.79
C MET A 145 2.44 27.69 19.45
N ILE A 146 3.37 27.46 18.53
CA ILE A 146 4.34 28.49 18.14
C ILE A 146 3.66 29.58 17.30
N HIS A 147 2.74 29.24 16.39
CA HIS A 147 1.96 30.26 15.69
C HIS A 147 1.03 31.05 16.60
N ALA A 148 0.43 30.40 17.62
CA ALA A 148 -0.38 31.10 18.61
C ALA A 148 0.46 32.04 19.48
N ALA A 149 1.62 31.58 19.96
CA ALA A 149 2.55 32.38 20.74
C ALA A 149 3.12 33.54 19.92
N THR A 150 3.47 33.32 18.65
CA THR A 150 3.97 34.37 17.74
C THR A 150 2.90 35.43 17.49
N ARG A 151 1.64 35.02 17.26
CA ARG A 151 0.55 35.98 17.05
C ARG A 151 0.33 36.88 18.26
N ILE A 152 0.29 36.29 19.46
CA ILE A 152 0.14 37.03 20.72
C ILE A 152 1.36 37.93 20.95
N PHE A 153 2.58 37.41 20.72
CA PHE A 153 3.81 38.19 20.82
C PHE A 153 3.82 39.37 19.84
N THR A 154 3.41 39.20 18.58
CA THR A 154 3.38 40.30 17.61
C THR A 154 2.37 41.39 17.99
N GLU A 155 1.23 41.00 18.55
CA GLU A 155 0.18 41.93 18.97
C GLU A 155 0.65 42.74 20.19
N ASP A 156 1.17 42.08 21.22
CA ASP A 156 1.66 42.72 22.45
C ASP A 156 2.99 43.45 22.27
N ALA A 157 3.91 42.92 21.45
CA ALA A 157 5.17 43.58 21.12
C ALA A 157 4.97 44.86 20.31
N SER A 158 3.96 44.91 19.43
CA SER A 158 3.63 46.13 18.68
C SER A 158 3.08 47.22 19.61
N SER A 159 2.23 46.83 20.56
CA SER A 159 1.70 47.72 21.61
C SER A 159 2.83 48.23 22.52
N MET A 160 3.73 47.36 22.97
CA MET A 160 4.85 47.75 23.83
C MET A 160 5.90 48.60 23.11
N ARG A 161 6.23 48.29 21.85
CA ARG A 161 7.11 49.14 21.04
C ARG A 161 6.53 50.53 20.81
N SER A 162 5.20 50.66 20.69
CA SER A 162 4.54 51.97 20.55
C SER A 162 4.54 52.78 21.84
N ARG A 163 4.36 52.12 23.00
CA ARG A 163 4.28 52.77 24.32
C ARG A 163 5.65 53.14 24.89
N PHE A 164 6.68 52.33 24.61
CA PHE A 164 8.02 52.49 25.17
C PHE A 164 9.08 52.84 24.10
N ALA A 165 8.68 53.51 23.02
CA ALA A 165 9.56 53.89 21.91
C ALA A 165 10.83 54.67 22.34
N ASN A 166 10.78 55.33 23.50
CA ASN A 166 11.88 56.13 24.04
C ASN A 166 12.80 55.36 25.03
N ASN A 167 12.49 54.10 25.37
CA ASN A 167 13.32 53.30 26.28
C ASN A 167 14.09 52.21 25.50
N PRO A 168 15.42 52.37 25.28
CA PRO A 168 16.20 51.47 24.45
C PRO A 168 16.34 50.06 25.04
N THR A 169 16.32 49.93 26.38
CA THR A 169 16.51 48.64 27.06
C THR A 169 15.35 47.67 26.81
N VAL A 170 14.12 48.19 26.75
CA VAL A 170 12.91 47.42 26.47
C VAL A 170 12.94 46.92 25.02
N ILE A 171 13.34 47.78 24.08
CA ILE A 171 13.45 47.42 22.66
C ILE A 171 14.49 46.32 22.44
N GLU A 172 15.65 46.41 23.11
CA GLU A 172 16.71 45.40 23.01
C GLU A 172 16.27 44.04 23.58
N GLN A 173 15.53 44.02 24.69
CA GLN A 173 14.96 42.79 25.24
C GLN A 173 13.88 42.18 24.33
N LEU A 174 13.02 43.00 23.72
CA LEU A 174 12.01 42.56 22.75
C LEU A 174 12.66 41.93 21.50
N ASP A 175 13.76 42.50 21.01
CA ASP A 175 14.50 41.94 19.88
C ASP A 175 15.22 40.63 20.25
N ALA A 176 15.76 40.52 21.47
CA ALA A 176 16.31 39.26 21.97
C ALA A 176 15.25 38.15 22.08
N MET A 177 14.02 38.48 22.47
CA MET A 177 12.90 37.52 22.50
C MET A 177 12.45 37.11 21.09
N GLN A 178 12.36 38.06 20.15
CA GLN A 178 12.05 37.77 18.75
C GLN A 178 13.09 36.81 18.15
N GLN A 179 14.37 37.04 18.42
CA GLN A 179 15.45 36.18 17.92
C GLN A 179 15.37 34.75 18.47
N ARG A 180 14.91 34.55 19.71
CA ARG A 180 14.68 33.22 20.29
C ARG A 180 13.53 32.48 19.59
N ILE A 181 12.45 33.19 19.26
CA ILE A 181 11.32 32.64 18.49
C ILE A 181 11.81 32.18 17.11
N ASP A 182 12.58 33.02 16.42
CA ASP A 182 13.11 32.70 15.08
C ASP A 182 14.08 31.50 15.11
N GLN A 183 14.91 31.39 16.15
CA GLN A 183 15.77 30.22 16.37
C GLN A 183 14.96 28.94 16.62
N ALA A 184 13.88 29.01 17.38
CA ALA A 184 12.99 27.87 17.60
C ALA A 184 12.33 27.39 16.29
N PHE A 185 11.89 28.32 15.44
CA PHE A 185 11.37 27.99 14.10
C PHE A 185 12.43 27.34 13.21
N ALA A 186 13.67 27.85 13.21
CA ALA A 186 14.75 27.28 12.41
C ALA A 186 15.05 25.83 12.81
N ILE A 187 15.11 25.54 14.12
CA ILE A 187 15.34 24.19 14.65
C ILE A 187 14.20 23.24 14.25
N GLN A 188 12.95 23.70 14.27
CA GLN A 188 11.83 22.90 13.81
C GLN A 188 11.89 22.62 12.31
N ALA A 189 12.16 23.64 11.49
CA ALA A 189 12.25 23.50 10.04
C ALA A 189 13.34 22.51 9.62
N GLU A 190 14.51 22.54 10.27
CA GLU A 190 15.61 21.62 10.00
C GLU A 190 15.23 20.17 10.32
N LYS A 191 14.55 19.94 11.45
CA LYS A 191 14.08 18.59 11.80
C LYS A 191 12.96 18.11 10.89
N HIS A 192 12.06 18.99 10.45
CA HIS A 192 11.06 18.67 9.43
C HIS A 192 11.73 18.22 8.12
N ALA A 193 12.77 18.92 7.66
CA ALA A 193 13.50 18.56 6.46
C ALA A 193 14.21 17.19 6.59
N SER A 194 14.87 16.95 7.74
CA SER A 194 15.56 15.69 8.00
C SER A 194 14.59 14.49 8.09
N ASN A 195 13.47 14.66 8.80
CA ASN A 195 12.44 13.64 8.90
C ASN A 195 11.75 13.38 7.56
N ALA A 196 11.47 14.42 6.77
CA ALA A 196 10.92 14.28 5.43
C ALA A 196 11.87 13.47 4.51
N LYS A 197 13.18 13.70 4.59
CA LYS A 197 14.17 12.92 3.84
C LYS A 197 14.14 11.45 4.24
N LYS A 198 14.09 11.13 5.53
CA LYS A 198 14.00 9.75 6.03
C LYS A 198 12.73 9.05 5.54
N ILE A 199 11.58 9.72 5.62
CA ILE A 199 10.30 9.19 5.15
C ILE A 199 10.34 8.88 3.65
N ARG A 200 10.89 9.80 2.83
CA ARG A 200 11.03 9.58 1.38
C ARG A 200 11.91 8.38 1.06
N ILE A 201 13.01 8.18 1.80
CA ILE A 201 13.88 7.00 1.63
C ILE A 201 13.13 5.71 1.95
N ILE A 202 12.41 5.67 3.08
CA ILE A 202 11.62 4.48 3.47
C ILE A 202 10.54 4.18 2.41
N ALA A 203 9.81 5.21 1.95
CA ALA A 203 8.80 5.06 0.91
C ALA A 203 9.40 4.52 -0.41
N LEU A 204 10.58 5.02 -0.81
CA LEU A 204 11.29 4.55 -2.00
C LEU A 204 11.73 3.08 -1.88
N VAL A 205 12.27 2.67 -0.73
CA VAL A 205 12.66 1.27 -0.48
C VAL A 205 11.44 0.34 -0.55
N LEU A 206 10.32 0.74 0.06
CA LEU A 206 9.07 -0.03 -0.01
C LEU A 206 8.51 -0.11 -1.42
N LEU A 207 8.60 0.97 -2.21
CA LEU A 207 8.20 0.97 -3.62
C LEU A 207 9.05 -0.02 -4.43
N ILE A 208 10.37 -0.03 -4.25
CA ILE A 208 11.26 -0.96 -4.97
C ILE A 208 10.91 -2.42 -4.63
N LEU A 209 10.72 -2.74 -3.34
CA LEU A 209 10.28 -4.07 -2.91
C LEU A 209 8.93 -4.47 -3.53
N ALA A 210 7.98 -3.55 -3.58
CA ALA A 210 6.69 -3.79 -4.21
C ALA A 210 6.80 -4.00 -5.74
N CYS A 211 7.65 -3.25 -6.44
CA CYS A 211 7.92 -3.43 -7.87
C CYS A 211 8.47 -4.83 -8.18
N ILE A 212 9.40 -5.33 -7.36
CA ILE A 212 9.98 -6.67 -7.53
C ILE A 212 8.89 -7.75 -7.37
N GLY A 213 8.06 -7.62 -6.33
CA GLY A 213 6.95 -8.56 -6.08
C GLY A 213 5.91 -8.57 -7.21
N ALA A 214 5.50 -7.38 -7.68
CA ALA A 214 4.55 -7.25 -8.78
C ALA A 214 5.13 -7.78 -10.12
N GLY A 215 6.42 -7.53 -10.38
CA GLY A 215 7.11 -8.03 -11.57
C GLY A 215 7.17 -9.55 -11.62
N ALA A 216 7.50 -10.22 -10.51
CA ALA A 216 7.51 -11.67 -10.44
C ALA A 216 6.12 -12.29 -10.71
N LEU A 217 5.06 -11.67 -10.19
CA LEU A 217 3.69 -12.13 -10.42
C LEU A 217 3.25 -11.94 -11.87
N ALA A 218 3.60 -10.80 -12.48
CA ALA A 218 3.29 -10.51 -13.88
C ALA A 218 3.97 -11.52 -14.83
N ILE A 219 5.24 -11.86 -14.61
CA ILE A 219 5.96 -12.86 -15.39
C ILE A 219 5.28 -14.22 -15.27
N ARG A 220 4.91 -14.63 -14.05
CA ARG A 220 4.21 -15.90 -13.82
C ARG A 220 2.85 -15.95 -14.52
N ASN A 221 2.06 -14.89 -14.44
CA ASN A 221 0.76 -14.83 -15.13
C ASN A 221 0.92 -14.81 -16.64
N HIS A 222 1.93 -14.14 -17.17
CA HIS A 222 2.22 -14.17 -18.61
C HIS A 222 2.63 -15.58 -19.07
N ALA A 223 3.50 -16.26 -18.32
CA ALA A 223 3.89 -17.64 -18.60
C ALA A 223 2.69 -18.60 -18.53
N ALA A 224 1.82 -18.45 -17.53
CA ALA A 224 0.59 -19.25 -17.41
C ALA A 224 -0.34 -19.03 -18.60
N ARG A 225 -0.61 -17.77 -18.97
CA ARG A 225 -1.43 -17.44 -20.16
C ARG A 225 -0.82 -17.96 -21.45
N LYS A 226 0.51 -17.92 -21.57
CA LYS A 226 1.20 -18.48 -22.74
C LYS A 226 1.05 -19.99 -22.79
N ALA A 227 1.21 -20.70 -21.66
CA ALA A 227 1.00 -22.13 -21.58
C ALA A 227 -0.47 -22.52 -21.86
N GLU A 228 -1.43 -21.74 -21.37
CA GLU A 228 -2.85 -21.93 -21.68
C GLU A 228 -3.16 -21.70 -23.16
N ALA A 229 -2.55 -20.68 -23.78
CA ALA A 229 -2.71 -20.41 -25.21
C ALA A 229 -2.07 -21.52 -26.07
N GLU A 230 -0.89 -22.00 -25.68
CA GLU A 230 -0.23 -23.14 -26.33
C GLU A 230 -1.08 -24.41 -26.19
N TYR A 231 -1.64 -24.70 -25.01
CA TYR A 231 -2.56 -25.82 -24.81
C TYR A 231 -3.89 -25.64 -25.57
N ALA A 232 -4.42 -24.42 -25.63
CA ALA A 232 -5.62 -24.11 -26.41
C ALA A 232 -5.42 -24.35 -27.91
N ALA A 233 -4.22 -24.07 -28.42
CA ALA A 233 -3.82 -24.32 -29.81
C ALA A 233 -3.53 -25.79 -30.12
N GLN A 234 -3.42 -26.66 -29.11
CA GLN A 234 -3.20 -28.09 -29.35
C GLN A 234 -4.42 -28.75 -30.02
N PRO A 235 -4.18 -29.74 -30.89
CA PRO A 235 -5.23 -30.50 -31.54
C PRO A 235 -6.12 -31.21 -30.52
N GLU A 236 -7.39 -31.38 -30.86
CA GLU A 236 -8.44 -31.93 -29.99
C GLU A 236 -8.04 -33.28 -29.36
N TRP A 237 -7.36 -34.13 -30.14
CA TRP A 237 -6.94 -35.46 -29.68
C TRP A 237 -5.96 -35.40 -28.50
N ILE A 238 -5.10 -34.38 -28.41
CA ILE A 238 -4.18 -34.22 -27.29
C ILE A 238 -4.96 -33.88 -26.01
N LYS A 239 -5.94 -32.97 -26.10
CA LYS A 239 -6.79 -32.61 -24.96
C LYS A 239 -7.59 -33.80 -24.45
N LEU A 240 -8.13 -34.61 -25.37
CA LEU A 240 -8.85 -35.85 -25.04
C LEU A 240 -7.92 -36.87 -24.39
N ARG A 241 -6.70 -37.05 -24.92
CA ARG A 241 -5.68 -37.95 -24.35
C ARG A 241 -5.33 -37.53 -22.93
N ASP A 242 -5.02 -36.25 -22.71
CA ASP A 242 -4.60 -35.76 -21.39
C ASP A 242 -5.76 -35.84 -20.37
N SER A 243 -7.00 -35.56 -20.82
CA SER A 243 -8.21 -35.81 -20.02
C SER A 243 -8.36 -37.30 -19.64
N TYR A 244 -8.11 -38.22 -20.56
CA TYR A 244 -8.09 -39.65 -20.26
C TYR A 244 -6.98 -39.98 -19.26
N LEU A 245 -5.75 -39.52 -19.46
CA LEU A 245 -4.62 -39.85 -18.58
C LEU A 245 -4.80 -39.35 -17.15
N THR A 246 -5.49 -38.23 -16.94
CA THR A 246 -5.80 -37.70 -15.60
C THR A 246 -6.88 -38.49 -14.87
N THR A 247 -7.81 -39.10 -15.60
CA THR A 247 -8.94 -39.88 -15.06
C THR A 247 -8.71 -41.39 -15.10
N ALA A 248 -7.66 -41.84 -15.80
CA ALA A 248 -7.37 -43.24 -16.04
C ALA A 248 -7.15 -43.99 -14.72
N THR A 249 -8.00 -45.00 -14.50
CA THR A 249 -7.79 -45.98 -13.44
C THR A 249 -7.17 -47.24 -14.04
N ASN A 250 -6.49 -48.03 -13.19
CA ASN A 250 -5.97 -49.34 -13.58
C ASN A 250 -7.07 -50.42 -13.69
N ASP A 251 -8.34 -50.02 -13.60
CA ASP A 251 -9.47 -50.93 -13.79
C ASP A 251 -9.58 -51.34 -15.27
N VAL A 252 -9.72 -52.64 -15.48
CA VAL A 252 -9.81 -53.28 -16.80
C VAL A 252 -11.16 -52.97 -17.47
N HIS A 253 -12.19 -52.66 -16.68
CA HIS A 253 -13.55 -52.41 -17.14
C HIS A 253 -13.89 -50.91 -17.33
N SER A 254 -13.06 -50.02 -16.79
CA SER A 254 -13.29 -48.57 -16.89
C SER A 254 -12.72 -47.99 -18.18
N GLY A 255 -13.22 -46.81 -18.59
CA GLY A 255 -12.54 -45.97 -19.58
C GLY A 255 -12.66 -46.42 -21.04
N ASN A 256 -13.58 -47.32 -21.39
CA ASN A 256 -13.66 -47.84 -22.77
C ASN A 256 -14.04 -46.75 -23.79
N ASN A 257 -15.11 -46.01 -23.50
CA ASN A 257 -15.60 -44.97 -24.40
C ASN A 257 -14.58 -43.84 -24.57
N GLU A 258 -13.88 -43.50 -23.49
CA GLU A 258 -12.83 -42.47 -23.46
C GLU A 258 -11.62 -42.89 -24.30
N ARG A 259 -11.15 -44.14 -24.13
CA ARG A 259 -10.07 -44.69 -24.97
C ARG A 259 -10.44 -44.71 -26.45
N LEU A 260 -11.66 -45.13 -26.77
CA LEU A 260 -12.17 -45.17 -28.14
C LEU A 260 -12.22 -43.76 -28.76
N ALA A 261 -12.72 -42.78 -28.00
CA ALA A 261 -12.78 -41.38 -28.44
C ALA A 261 -11.39 -40.79 -28.70
N VAL A 262 -10.39 -41.11 -27.86
CA VAL A 262 -9.00 -40.67 -28.06
C VAL A 262 -8.41 -41.25 -29.35
N VAL A 263 -8.54 -42.57 -29.55
CA VAL A 263 -8.04 -43.24 -30.76
C VAL A 263 -8.73 -42.69 -32.01
N GLN A 264 -10.05 -42.50 -31.97
CA GLN A 264 -10.80 -41.92 -33.07
C GLN A 264 -10.34 -40.49 -33.40
N ALA A 265 -10.12 -39.66 -32.37
CA ALA A 265 -9.63 -38.29 -32.56
C ALA A 265 -8.21 -38.25 -33.16
N MET A 266 -7.31 -39.14 -32.72
CA MET A 266 -5.97 -39.28 -33.31
C MET A 266 -6.03 -39.68 -34.79
N LEU A 267 -6.88 -40.66 -35.12
CA LEU A 267 -7.05 -41.12 -36.50
C LEU A 267 -7.68 -40.05 -37.40
N ASN A 268 -8.65 -39.28 -36.89
CA ASN A 268 -9.25 -38.16 -37.62
C ASN A 268 -8.24 -37.04 -37.92
N ALA A 269 -7.22 -36.88 -37.05
CA ALA A 269 -6.10 -35.98 -37.27
C ALA A 269 -5.00 -36.57 -38.18
N ASN A 270 -5.20 -37.77 -38.74
CA ASN A 270 -4.23 -38.55 -39.51
C ASN A 270 -2.97 -38.97 -38.71
N GLU A 271 -3.03 -38.96 -37.38
CA GLU A 271 -1.94 -39.33 -36.49
C GLU A 271 -1.99 -40.83 -36.16
N THR A 272 -1.78 -41.68 -37.17
CA THR A 272 -1.94 -43.14 -37.07
C THR A 272 -0.90 -43.79 -36.16
N THR A 273 0.34 -43.31 -36.19
CA THR A 273 1.42 -43.79 -35.31
C THR A 273 1.09 -43.57 -33.83
N PHE A 274 0.60 -42.37 -33.48
CA PHE A 274 0.20 -42.07 -32.10
C PHE A 274 -1.03 -42.88 -31.66
N ALA A 275 -1.96 -43.15 -32.58
CA ALA A 275 -3.11 -44.00 -32.31
C ALA A 275 -2.67 -45.45 -31.98
N GLU A 276 -1.69 -46.00 -32.71
CA GLU A 276 -1.12 -47.31 -32.40
C GLU A 276 -0.41 -47.32 -31.04
N GLU A 277 0.47 -46.36 -30.77
CA GLU A 277 1.19 -46.27 -29.49
C GLU A 277 0.23 -46.18 -28.31
N PHE A 278 -0.79 -45.32 -28.41
CA PHE A 278 -1.82 -45.19 -27.39
C PHE A 278 -2.61 -46.49 -27.21
N PHE A 279 -2.96 -47.16 -28.31
CA PHE A 279 -3.66 -48.44 -28.28
C PHE A 279 -2.86 -49.50 -27.51
N PHE A 280 -1.57 -49.67 -27.82
CA PHE A 280 -0.72 -50.66 -27.16
C PHE A 280 -0.49 -50.33 -25.68
N ALA A 281 -0.38 -49.04 -25.33
CA ALA A 281 -0.15 -48.61 -23.95
C ALA A 281 -1.40 -48.67 -23.07
N HIS A 282 -2.58 -48.33 -23.62
CA HIS A 282 -3.76 -48.05 -22.80
C HIS A 282 -5.00 -48.86 -23.16
N CYS A 283 -5.12 -49.38 -24.38
CA CYS A 283 -6.28 -50.13 -24.83
C CYS A 283 -6.07 -51.65 -24.75
N GLN A 284 -4.92 -52.16 -25.18
CA GLN A 284 -4.69 -53.59 -25.33
C GLN A 284 -4.93 -54.37 -24.03
N GLY A 285 -5.79 -55.41 -24.10
CA GLY A 285 -6.11 -56.26 -22.95
C GLY A 285 -7.22 -55.74 -22.04
N LYS A 286 -7.71 -54.51 -22.25
CA LYS A 286 -8.86 -53.95 -21.53
C LYS A 286 -10.18 -54.26 -22.21
N VAL A 287 -11.31 -54.03 -21.53
CA VAL A 287 -12.63 -54.15 -22.17
C VAL A 287 -12.76 -53.14 -23.31
N GLY A 288 -13.22 -53.63 -24.47
CA GLY A 288 -13.43 -52.84 -25.70
C GLY A 288 -12.15 -52.57 -26.50
N ASP A 289 -11.07 -53.30 -26.22
CA ASP A 289 -9.82 -53.23 -26.98
C ASP A 289 -10.01 -53.60 -28.47
N ILE A 290 -10.91 -54.53 -28.79
CA ILE A 290 -11.30 -54.86 -30.16
C ILE A 290 -11.85 -53.66 -30.94
N ASP A 291 -12.65 -52.79 -30.32
CA ASP A 291 -13.24 -51.64 -31.01
C ASP A 291 -12.16 -50.64 -31.41
N CYS A 292 -11.20 -50.39 -30.52
CA CYS A 292 -10.03 -49.55 -30.80
C CYS A 292 -9.14 -50.18 -31.89
N ALA A 293 -8.88 -51.48 -31.82
CA ALA A 293 -8.05 -52.19 -32.80
C ALA A 293 -8.70 -52.18 -34.19
N LEU A 294 -10.02 -52.35 -34.26
CA LEU A 294 -10.77 -52.28 -35.52
C LEU A 294 -10.75 -50.88 -36.13
N LEU A 295 -10.80 -49.81 -35.32
CA LEU A 295 -10.69 -48.44 -35.84
C LEU A 295 -9.33 -48.23 -36.55
N ILE A 296 -8.24 -48.64 -35.91
CA ILE A 296 -6.88 -48.51 -36.45
C ILE A 296 -6.73 -49.36 -37.72
N ALA A 297 -7.10 -50.65 -37.65
CA ALA A 297 -6.99 -51.57 -38.79
C ALA A 297 -7.84 -51.11 -39.99
N ASN A 298 -9.07 -50.64 -39.76
CA ASN A 298 -9.92 -50.11 -40.83
C ASN A 298 -9.38 -48.79 -41.38
N ASN A 299 -8.70 -47.98 -40.58
CA ASN A 299 -8.07 -46.76 -41.07
C ASN A 299 -6.94 -47.07 -42.06
N TYR A 300 -6.05 -48.02 -41.75
CA TYR A 300 -5.04 -48.49 -42.71
C TYR A 300 -5.67 -49.06 -43.98
N ARG A 301 -6.78 -49.81 -43.84
CA ARG A 301 -7.51 -50.33 -44.99
C ARG A 301 -8.10 -49.23 -45.88
N LYS A 302 -8.60 -48.14 -45.27
CA LYS A 302 -9.10 -46.95 -45.99
C LYS A 302 -7.97 -46.22 -46.72
N GLN A 303 -6.80 -46.13 -46.09
CA GLN A 303 -5.59 -45.53 -46.67
C GLN A 303 -4.87 -46.46 -47.66
N GLN A 304 -5.34 -47.71 -47.82
CA GLN A 304 -4.72 -48.76 -48.64
C GLN A 304 -3.28 -49.14 -48.23
N ASP A 305 -2.90 -48.85 -46.99
CA ASP A 305 -1.61 -49.24 -46.43
C ASP A 305 -1.68 -50.64 -45.82
N TYR A 306 -1.62 -51.65 -46.70
CA TYR A 306 -1.71 -53.05 -46.29
C TYR A 306 -0.45 -53.54 -45.56
N ASN A 307 0.71 -52.91 -45.79
CA ASN A 307 1.94 -53.27 -45.10
C ASN A 307 1.86 -52.88 -43.61
N ALA A 308 1.41 -51.66 -43.32
CA ALA A 308 1.17 -51.22 -41.94
C ALA A 308 0.05 -52.02 -41.28
N LEU A 309 -1.05 -52.31 -42.01
CA LEU A 309 -2.13 -53.17 -41.51
C LEU A 309 -1.63 -54.56 -41.09
N ASN A 310 -0.82 -55.20 -41.94
CA ASN A 310 -0.29 -56.53 -41.65
C ASN A 310 0.64 -56.50 -40.43
N ALA A 311 1.54 -55.50 -40.37
CA ALA A 311 2.44 -55.30 -39.24
C ALA A 311 1.71 -55.01 -37.92
N PHE A 312 0.64 -54.21 -37.96
CA PHE A 312 -0.23 -53.96 -36.80
C PHE A 312 -0.91 -55.26 -36.37
N ALA A 313 -1.55 -55.96 -37.29
CA ALA A 313 -2.27 -57.21 -37.02
C ALA A 313 -1.36 -58.37 -36.56
N ASP A 314 -0.06 -58.34 -36.86
CA ASP A 314 0.94 -59.26 -36.31
C ASP A 314 1.28 -58.98 -34.85
N LYS A 315 1.26 -57.71 -34.43
CA LYS A 315 1.63 -57.26 -33.08
C LYS A 315 0.47 -57.30 -32.09
N VAL A 316 -0.76 -57.09 -32.57
CA VAL A 316 -1.96 -56.98 -31.72
C VAL A 316 -2.23 -58.30 -30.99
N LYS A 317 -2.38 -58.22 -29.67
CA LYS A 317 -2.84 -59.32 -28.83
C LYS A 317 -3.97 -58.83 -27.92
N LEU A 318 -5.21 -59.05 -28.35
CA LEU A 318 -6.41 -58.61 -27.63
C LEU A 318 -6.74 -59.53 -26.45
N ARG A 319 -7.61 -59.05 -25.57
CA ARG A 319 -8.10 -59.77 -24.39
C ARG A 319 -8.68 -61.13 -24.73
N TYR A 320 -9.39 -61.24 -25.86
CA TYR A 320 -9.96 -62.49 -26.35
C TYR A 320 -9.28 -62.94 -27.64
N ASP A 321 -8.82 -64.19 -27.69
CA ASP A 321 -8.18 -64.77 -28.87
C ASP A 321 -9.10 -64.81 -30.10
N SER A 322 -10.43 -64.90 -29.90
CA SER A 322 -11.41 -64.75 -30.97
C SER A 322 -11.33 -63.37 -31.64
N ASP A 323 -11.10 -62.32 -30.86
CA ASP A 323 -11.04 -60.95 -31.36
C ASP A 323 -9.70 -60.67 -32.04
N THR A 324 -8.60 -61.19 -31.51
CA THR A 324 -7.30 -61.17 -32.18
C THR A 324 -7.38 -61.83 -33.56
N ARG A 325 -8.04 -62.99 -33.66
CA ARG A 325 -8.29 -63.65 -34.95
C ARG A 325 -9.09 -62.78 -35.92
N LYS A 326 -10.09 -62.03 -35.45
CA LYS A 326 -10.84 -61.10 -36.32
C LYS A 326 -9.92 -60.04 -36.94
N ILE A 327 -8.99 -59.46 -36.17
CA ILE A 327 -8.03 -58.51 -36.71
C ILE A 327 -7.09 -59.18 -37.72
N GLN A 328 -6.60 -60.39 -37.42
CA GLN A 328 -5.74 -61.14 -38.33
C GLN A 328 -6.41 -61.49 -39.66
N THR A 329 -7.73 -61.72 -39.69
CA THR A 329 -8.46 -61.95 -40.95
C THR A 329 -8.54 -60.73 -41.86
N LEU A 330 -8.22 -59.53 -41.36
CA LEU A 330 -8.20 -58.29 -42.17
C LEU A 330 -6.92 -58.13 -42.97
N LYS A 331 -5.89 -58.95 -42.71
CA LYS A 331 -4.63 -58.95 -43.46
C LYS A 331 -4.89 -59.19 -44.95
N ARG A 332 -4.05 -58.59 -45.79
CA ARG A 332 -4.09 -58.75 -47.25
C ARG A 332 -2.72 -59.06 -47.82
#